data_AF-A0A650GD14-F1
#
_entry.id   AF-A0A650GD14-F1
#
_cell.length_a   1.000
_cell.length_b   1.000
_cell.length_c   1.000
_cell.angle_alpha   90.00
_cell.angle_beta   90.00
_cell.angle_gamma   90.00
#
_symmetry.space_group_name_H-M   'P 1'
#
loop_
_entity.id
_entity.type
_entity.pdbx_description
1 polymer ?
#
loop_
_entity_poly.entity_id
_entity_poly.type
_entity_poly.pdbx_seq_one_letter_code
_entity_poly.pdbx_strand_id
1 'polypeptide(L)'
;MLDDNAEVTAPPQPHSRHNKLPQPHGWQNRYRLFGSILVIAAVGGLYFAVKAVLAVAHGHWAAATVSALSTIVFGIPTVWIVLMFACRGRLRASVDGVGTSLALAAGIRWLTVWFGAVLVAVVGYLAFGSQMGGEFPDVRARSAAFFAVMVVGAVLGLGAMVRAGRRRPRPGLRLSPAGVEFHDAVTAFRLPWADIVNITGTGVEGKNLRPIIFWPRGGEPAVVANASLYAPNGAALFWMIRYYWLMPAARGELGNGVAVQRLRANHFPVG
;
A
#
# COMPACT_ATOMS: atom_id res chain seq x y z
N MET A 1 54.78 -8.99 -45.45
CA MET A 1 53.33 -9.20 -45.29
C MET A 1 53.18 -10.11 -44.08
N LEU A 2 53.27 -9.66 -42.82
CA LEU A 2 52.53 -8.58 -42.15
C LEU A 2 51.04 -8.66 -42.44
N ASP A 3 50.32 -9.41 -41.60
CA ASP A 3 49.00 -9.03 -41.08
C ASP A 3 48.81 -9.70 -39.71
N ASP A 4 49.03 -8.88 -38.68
CA ASP A 4 48.96 -9.19 -37.26
C ASP A 4 47.59 -8.68 -36.76
N ASN A 5 46.55 -9.51 -36.89
CA ASN A 5 45.20 -9.18 -36.41
C ASN A 5 45.09 -9.54 -34.94
N ALA A 6 45.59 -8.66 -34.08
CA ALA A 6 45.29 -8.66 -32.66
C ALA A 6 43.82 -8.28 -32.44
N GLU A 7 42.97 -9.29 -32.22
CA GLU A 7 41.61 -9.10 -31.72
C GLU A 7 41.69 -8.64 -30.25
N VAL A 8 41.62 -7.32 -30.06
CA VAL A 8 41.54 -6.68 -28.75
C VAL A 8 40.21 -7.05 -28.11
N THR A 9 40.22 -8.12 -27.31
CA THR A 9 39.11 -8.48 -26.42
C THR A 9 38.81 -7.33 -25.48
N ALA A 10 37.72 -6.61 -25.74
CA ALA A 10 37.21 -5.59 -24.84
C ALA A 10 36.86 -6.21 -23.47
N PRO A 11 37.18 -5.55 -22.34
CA PRO A 11 36.76 -6.05 -21.03
C PRO A 11 35.23 -6.07 -20.94
N PRO A 12 34.63 -7.09 -20.31
CA PRO A 12 33.19 -7.15 -20.14
C PRO A 12 32.71 -5.91 -19.37
N GLN A 13 31.88 -5.11 -20.04
CA GLN A 13 31.21 -3.95 -19.48
C GLN A 13 30.50 -4.37 -18.18
N PRO A 14 30.64 -3.62 -17.08
CA PRO A 14 29.95 -3.92 -15.84
C PRO A 14 28.45 -3.71 -16.07
N HIS A 15 27.72 -4.79 -16.30
CA HIS A 15 26.28 -4.78 -16.15
C HIS A 15 25.98 -4.35 -14.72
N SER A 16 25.59 -3.09 -14.54
CA SER A 16 24.95 -2.58 -13.34
C SER A 16 23.60 -3.27 -13.18
N ARG A 17 23.64 -4.56 -12.83
CA ARG A 17 22.52 -5.24 -12.22
C ARG A 17 22.31 -4.51 -10.90
N HIS A 18 21.28 -3.68 -10.83
CA HIS A 18 20.69 -3.37 -9.54
C HIS A 18 20.51 -4.70 -8.83
N ASN A 19 21.34 -4.99 -7.82
CA ASN A 19 21.31 -6.22 -7.03
C ASN A 19 19.97 -6.26 -6.30
N LYS A 20 18.93 -6.71 -6.99
CA LYS A 20 17.63 -6.98 -6.42
C LYS A 20 17.79 -8.22 -5.58
N LEU A 21 17.76 -8.05 -4.26
CA LEU A 21 17.72 -9.15 -3.31
C LEU A 21 16.68 -10.18 -3.75
N PRO A 22 16.98 -11.48 -3.66
CA PRO A 22 16.04 -12.53 -4.04
C PRO A 22 14.79 -12.42 -3.18
N GLN A 23 13.63 -12.64 -3.80
CA GLN A 23 12.38 -12.64 -3.05
C GLN A 23 12.30 -13.94 -2.22
N PRO A 24 11.87 -13.86 -0.95
CA PRO A 24 11.61 -15.05 -0.15
C PRO A 24 10.61 -15.99 -0.84
N HIS A 25 10.79 -17.29 -0.64
CA HIS A 25 9.90 -18.30 -1.18
C HIS A 25 8.44 -18.05 -0.75
N GLY A 26 7.48 -18.25 -1.66
CA GLY A 26 6.03 -18.09 -1.39
C GLY A 26 5.49 -16.67 -1.60
N TRP A 27 6.33 -15.71 -2.00
CA TRP A 27 5.86 -14.35 -2.28
C TRP A 27 5.19 -14.25 -3.65
N GLN A 28 3.86 -14.15 -3.65
CA GLN A 28 3.08 -13.92 -4.87
C GLN A 28 3.13 -12.45 -5.30
N ASN A 29 3.36 -12.21 -6.60
CA ASN A 29 3.33 -10.88 -7.18
C ASN A 29 1.89 -10.45 -7.53
N ARG A 30 1.11 -10.04 -6.52
CA ARG A 30 -0.26 -9.54 -6.71
C ARG A 30 -0.34 -8.10 -7.23
N TYR A 31 0.78 -7.48 -7.64
CA TYR A 31 0.73 -6.15 -8.26
C TYR A 31 -0.06 -6.14 -9.56
N ARG A 32 -0.19 -7.28 -10.25
CA ARG A 32 -1.07 -7.41 -11.43
C ARG A 32 -2.54 -7.19 -11.07
N LEU A 33 -3.00 -7.74 -9.94
CA LEU A 33 -4.38 -7.61 -9.47
C LEU A 33 -4.67 -6.19 -8.94
N PHE A 34 -3.73 -5.61 -8.21
CA PHE A 34 -3.85 -4.19 -7.81
C PHE A 34 -3.80 -3.25 -9.02
N GLY A 35 -2.93 -3.54 -9.99
CA GLY A 35 -2.83 -2.79 -11.24
C GLY A 35 -4.13 -2.86 -12.05
N SER A 36 -4.74 -4.04 -12.19
CA SER A 36 -6.01 -4.18 -12.90
C SER A 36 -7.16 -3.45 -12.21
N ILE A 37 -7.28 -3.53 -10.88
CA ILE A 37 -8.28 -2.75 -10.12
C ILE A 37 -8.10 -1.25 -10.36
N LEU A 38 -6.86 -0.78 -10.39
CA LEU A 38 -6.56 0.64 -10.56
C LEU A 38 -6.82 1.12 -12.01
N VAL A 39 -6.58 0.26 -13.00
CA VAL A 39 -6.96 0.51 -14.40
C VAL A 39 -8.48 0.59 -14.54
N ILE A 40 -9.22 -0.34 -13.94
CA ILE A 40 -10.70 -0.34 -13.95
C ILE A 40 -11.21 0.96 -13.31
N ALA A 41 -10.63 1.37 -12.18
CA ALA A 41 -10.97 2.62 -11.51
C ALA A 41 -10.72 3.86 -12.39
N ALA A 42 -9.58 3.90 -13.08
CA ALA A 42 -9.23 5.00 -13.97
C ALA A 42 -10.20 5.09 -15.18
N VAL A 43 -10.52 3.93 -15.79
CA VAL A 43 -11.49 3.85 -16.89
C VAL A 43 -12.88 4.27 -16.42
N GLY A 44 -13.31 3.82 -15.23
CA GLY A 44 -14.57 4.25 -14.63
C GLY A 44 -14.63 5.75 -14.39
N GLY A 45 -13.57 6.33 -13.83
CA GLY A 45 -13.45 7.78 -13.63
C GLY A 45 -13.54 8.57 -14.94
N LEU A 46 -12.87 8.11 -16.00
CA LEU A 46 -12.94 8.72 -17.32
C LEU A 46 -14.34 8.63 -17.93
N TYR A 47 -14.99 7.47 -17.82
CA TYR A 47 -16.37 7.28 -18.29
C TYR A 47 -17.35 8.26 -17.62
N PHE A 48 -17.26 8.41 -16.29
CA PHE A 48 -18.11 9.35 -15.56
C PHE A 48 -17.80 10.81 -15.93
N ALA A 49 -16.54 11.16 -16.20
CA ALA A 49 -16.18 12.49 -16.66
C ALA A 49 -16.83 12.82 -18.01
N VAL A 50 -16.76 11.90 -18.97
CA VAL A 50 -17.40 12.06 -20.29
C VAL A 50 -18.91 12.17 -20.14
N LYS A 51 -19.54 11.32 -19.32
CA LYS A 51 -20.98 11.40 -19.04
C LYS A 51 -21.39 12.71 -18.39
N ALA A 52 -20.57 13.27 -17.49
CA ALA A 52 -20.82 14.58 -16.89
C ALA A 52 -20.84 15.69 -17.94
N VAL A 53 -19.84 15.72 -18.84
CA VAL A 53 -19.77 16.71 -19.93
C VAL A 53 -20.98 16.60 -20.86
N LEU A 54 -21.34 15.38 -21.26
CA LEU A 54 -22.51 15.14 -22.11
C LEU A 54 -23.81 15.55 -21.41
N ALA A 55 -23.98 15.24 -20.12
CA ALA A 55 -25.18 15.62 -19.39
C ALA A 55 -25.33 17.14 -19.24
N VAL A 56 -24.22 17.88 -19.06
CA VAL A 56 -24.23 19.36 -19.08
C VAL A 56 -24.64 19.86 -20.47
N ALA A 57 -24.08 19.29 -21.54
CA ALA A 57 -24.39 19.71 -22.91
C ALA A 57 -25.88 19.52 -23.28
N HIS A 58 -26.54 18.50 -22.74
CA HIS A 58 -27.97 18.23 -22.97
C HIS A 58 -28.89 18.92 -21.94
N GLY A 59 -28.37 19.76 -21.03
CA GLY A 59 -29.18 20.46 -20.02
C GLY A 59 -29.73 19.57 -18.90
N HIS A 60 -29.23 18.33 -18.76
CA HIS A 60 -29.65 17.38 -17.73
C HIS A 60 -28.85 17.60 -16.43
N TRP A 61 -29.15 18.68 -15.70
CA TRP A 61 -28.40 19.12 -14.52
C TRP A 61 -28.31 18.08 -13.40
N ALA A 62 -29.34 17.26 -13.21
CA ALA A 62 -29.34 16.18 -12.21
C ALA A 62 -28.32 15.08 -12.58
N ALA A 63 -28.33 14.62 -13.82
CA ALA A 63 -27.39 13.61 -14.31
C ALA A 63 -25.94 14.13 -14.36
N ALA A 64 -25.76 15.42 -14.68
CA ALA A 64 -24.46 16.09 -14.65
C ALA A 64 -23.86 16.12 -13.25
N THR A 65 -24.66 16.48 -12.25
CA THR A 65 -24.20 16.57 -10.85
C THR A 65 -23.77 15.21 -10.31
N VAL A 66 -24.56 14.17 -10.56
CA VAL A 66 -24.24 12.79 -10.14
C VAL A 66 -22.95 12.31 -10.82
N SER A 67 -22.82 12.51 -12.12
CA SER A 67 -21.64 12.07 -12.87
C SER A 67 -20.37 12.83 -12.47
N ALA A 68 -20.47 14.13 -12.16
CA ALA A 68 -19.36 14.93 -11.67
C ALA A 68 -18.91 14.46 -10.27
N LEU A 69 -19.84 14.19 -9.36
CA LEU A 69 -19.54 13.63 -8.03
C LEU A 69 -18.86 12.26 -8.14
N SER A 70 -19.36 11.37 -9.01
CA SER A 70 -18.73 10.08 -9.28
C SER A 70 -17.30 10.26 -9.81
N THR A 71 -17.06 11.22 -10.71
CA THR A 71 -15.73 11.52 -11.23
C THR A 71 -14.77 11.96 -10.14
N ILE A 72 -15.22 12.79 -9.19
CA ILE A 72 -14.42 13.21 -8.03
C ILE A 72 -14.06 12.00 -7.15
N VAL A 73 -15.02 11.10 -6.91
CA VAL A 73 -14.84 9.90 -6.07
C VAL A 73 -13.90 8.87 -6.71
N PHE A 74 -13.98 8.66 -8.03
CA PHE A 74 -13.12 7.70 -8.72
C PHE A 74 -11.77 8.30 -9.13
N GLY A 75 -11.76 9.51 -9.69
CA GLY A 75 -10.59 10.13 -10.31
C GLY A 75 -9.55 10.61 -9.31
N ILE A 76 -9.93 11.43 -8.32
CA ILE A 76 -8.98 12.04 -7.38
C ILE A 76 -8.20 10.98 -6.61
N PRO A 77 -8.84 9.95 -6.01
CA PRO A 77 -8.11 8.95 -5.26
C PRO A 77 -7.29 8.03 -6.16
N THR A 78 -7.74 7.73 -7.38
CA THR A 78 -6.96 6.93 -8.34
C THR A 78 -5.66 7.65 -8.71
N VAL A 79 -5.74 8.94 -9.07
CA VAL A 79 -4.57 9.77 -9.37
C VAL A 79 -3.66 9.88 -8.14
N TRP A 80 -4.24 10.07 -6.95
CA TRP A 80 -3.48 10.16 -5.70
C TRP A 80 -2.77 8.84 -5.33
N ILE A 81 -3.43 7.69 -5.53
CA ILE A 81 -2.85 6.36 -5.32
C ILE A 81 -1.73 6.10 -6.33
N VAL A 82 -1.93 6.46 -7.60
CA VAL A 82 -0.89 6.40 -8.64
C VAL A 82 0.30 7.26 -8.23
N LEU A 83 0.07 8.50 -7.80
CA LEU A 83 1.12 9.38 -7.31
C LEU A 83 1.83 8.81 -6.07
N MET A 84 1.11 8.20 -5.14
CA MET A 84 1.69 7.52 -3.97
C MET A 84 2.57 6.34 -4.37
N PHE A 85 2.12 5.51 -5.31
CA PHE A 85 2.89 4.37 -5.80
C PHE A 85 4.01 4.78 -6.76
N ALA A 86 3.88 5.88 -7.50
CA ALA A 86 4.95 6.45 -8.31
C ALA A 86 6.01 7.11 -7.41
N CYS A 87 5.60 7.74 -6.31
CA CYS A 87 6.49 8.29 -5.27
C CYS A 87 7.09 7.22 -4.33
N ARG A 88 7.03 5.92 -4.69
CA ARG A 88 7.52 4.74 -3.95
C ARG A 88 8.98 4.80 -3.46
N GLY A 89 9.76 5.80 -3.84
CA GLY A 89 11.18 5.89 -3.54
C GLY A 89 11.54 6.27 -2.10
N ARG A 90 10.61 6.80 -1.28
CA ARG A 90 10.98 7.29 0.06
C ARG A 90 10.73 6.26 1.14
N LEU A 91 11.74 5.41 1.40
CA LEU A 91 11.86 4.65 2.64
C LEU A 91 11.70 5.63 3.83
N ARG A 92 10.62 5.49 4.60
CA ARG A 92 10.36 6.31 5.79
C ARG A 92 10.84 5.57 7.04
N ALA A 93 12.16 5.61 7.21
CA ALA A 93 12.84 5.14 8.40
C ALA A 93 13.25 6.33 9.26
N SER A 94 12.98 6.28 10.57
CA SER A 94 13.56 7.17 11.58
C SER A 94 14.46 6.36 12.49
N VAL A 95 15.55 6.97 12.93
CA VAL A 95 16.50 6.34 13.85
C VAL A 95 16.47 7.15 15.13
N ASP A 96 16.14 6.48 16.21
CA ASP A 96 16.30 7.01 17.56
C ASP A 96 17.42 6.19 18.21
N GLY A 97 18.20 6.73 19.15
CA GLY A 97 19.32 6.00 19.78
C GLY A 97 18.96 4.65 20.44
N VAL A 98 17.66 4.34 20.55
CA VAL A 98 17.10 3.09 21.06
C VAL A 98 16.82 2.05 19.95
N GLY A 99 16.67 2.49 18.69
CA GLY A 99 16.41 1.60 17.55
C GLY A 99 15.92 2.31 16.29
N THR A 100 15.74 1.53 15.23
CA THR A 100 15.25 1.98 13.93
C THR A 100 13.75 1.75 13.83
N SER A 101 12.97 2.80 13.57
CA SER A 101 11.53 2.71 13.32
C SER A 101 11.20 2.90 11.84
N LEU A 102 10.36 2.02 11.31
CA LEU A 102 9.85 2.03 9.95
C LEU A 102 8.36 2.35 10.00
N ALA A 103 7.98 3.48 9.43
CA ALA A 103 6.59 3.90 9.39
C ALA A 103 5.87 3.31 8.18
N LEU A 104 4.61 2.91 8.36
CA LEU A 104 3.75 2.47 7.27
C LEU A 104 3.59 3.59 6.23
N ALA A 105 3.61 3.25 4.94
CA ALA A 105 3.28 4.17 3.88
C ALA A 105 1.88 4.78 4.12
N ALA A 106 1.81 6.10 4.29
CA ALA A 106 0.58 6.80 4.68
C ALA A 106 -0.60 6.57 3.71
N GLY A 107 -0.33 6.13 2.49
CA GLY A 107 -1.31 5.88 1.42
C GLY A 107 -2.31 4.77 1.71
N ILE A 108 -1.95 3.75 2.49
CA ILE A 108 -2.87 2.63 2.72
C ILE A 108 -4.09 2.99 3.54
N ARG A 109 -3.95 3.94 4.47
CA ARG A 109 -5.10 4.45 5.22
C ARG A 109 -6.16 5.08 4.31
N TRP A 110 -5.74 5.60 3.16
CA TRP A 110 -6.62 6.21 2.17
C TRP A 110 -7.22 5.20 1.18
N LEU A 111 -6.66 3.99 1.08
CA LEU A 111 -7.22 2.93 0.23
C LEU A 111 -8.57 2.44 0.77
N THR A 112 -8.68 2.25 2.09
CA THR A 112 -9.96 1.91 2.74
C THR A 112 -10.99 3.01 2.56
N VAL A 113 -10.56 4.28 2.64
CA VAL A 113 -11.43 5.45 2.38
C VAL A 113 -11.94 5.43 0.94
N TRP A 114 -11.08 5.08 -0.02
CA TRP A 114 -11.47 4.96 -1.42
C TRP A 114 -12.49 3.85 -1.67
N PHE A 115 -12.28 2.64 -1.11
CA PHE A 115 -13.25 1.55 -1.25
C PHE A 115 -14.63 1.91 -0.68
N GLY A 116 -14.67 2.58 0.49
CA GLY A 116 -15.92 3.07 1.06
C GLY A 116 -16.62 4.09 0.16
N ALA A 117 -15.87 5.05 -0.40
CA ALA A 117 -16.42 6.06 -1.29
C ALA A 117 -16.93 5.46 -2.61
N VAL A 118 -16.20 4.50 -3.20
CA VAL A 118 -16.62 3.75 -4.39
C VAL A 118 -17.90 2.97 -4.12
N LEU A 119 -18.00 2.27 -2.98
CA LEU A 119 -19.20 1.52 -2.62
C LEU A 119 -20.43 2.45 -2.53
N VAL A 120 -20.29 3.59 -1.86
CA VAL A 120 -21.35 4.59 -1.75
C VAL A 120 -21.74 5.13 -3.14
N ALA A 121 -20.75 5.42 -4.00
CA ALA A 121 -21.01 5.90 -5.35
C ALA A 121 -21.70 4.85 -6.24
N VAL A 122 -21.34 3.57 -6.12
CA VAL A 122 -21.96 2.46 -6.86
C VAL A 122 -23.38 2.22 -6.39
N VAL A 123 -23.63 2.18 -5.08
CA VAL A 123 -24.97 2.03 -4.52
C VAL A 123 -25.86 3.22 -4.91
N GLY A 124 -25.31 4.45 -4.84
CA GLY A 124 -26.00 5.64 -5.30
C GLY A 124 -26.33 5.59 -6.78
N TYR A 125 -25.37 5.23 -7.64
CA TYR A 125 -25.60 5.11 -9.07
C TYR A 125 -26.62 4.02 -9.41
N LEU A 126 -26.60 2.86 -8.75
CA LEU A 126 -27.59 1.81 -8.98
C LEU A 126 -29.00 2.23 -8.53
N ALA A 127 -29.12 2.88 -7.37
CA ALA A 127 -30.40 3.34 -6.85
C ALA A 127 -31.03 4.45 -7.70
N PHE A 128 -30.22 5.35 -8.29
CA PHE A 128 -30.70 6.44 -9.15
C PHE A 128 -30.81 6.02 -10.62
N GLY A 129 -29.85 5.24 -11.12
CA GLY A 129 -29.80 4.75 -12.49
C GLY A 129 -30.93 3.79 -12.81
N SER A 130 -31.37 2.98 -11.84
CA SER A 130 -32.56 2.13 -12.00
C SER A 130 -33.88 2.93 -12.03
N GLN A 131 -33.86 4.20 -11.60
CA GLN A 131 -35.05 5.07 -11.55
C GLN A 131 -35.15 6.04 -12.74
N MET A 132 -34.08 6.23 -13.53
CA MET A 132 -34.10 7.11 -14.71
C MET A 132 -34.80 6.48 -15.95
N GLY A 133 -35.48 5.35 -15.79
CA GLY A 133 -36.18 4.65 -16.87
C GLY A 133 -37.67 5.02 -17.05
N GLY A 134 -38.24 5.94 -16.28
CA GLY A 134 -39.67 6.27 -16.39
C GLY A 134 -40.02 7.67 -15.91
N GLU A 135 -40.69 8.43 -16.78
CA GLU A 135 -41.28 9.74 -16.52
C GLU A 135 -42.25 9.68 -15.32
N PHE A 136 -41.89 10.20 -14.14
CA PHE A 136 -42.86 10.47 -13.07
C PHE A 136 -42.51 11.74 -12.25
N PRO A 137 -43.45 12.69 -12.09
CA PRO A 137 -43.22 13.96 -11.37
C PRO A 137 -42.96 13.82 -9.85
N ASP A 138 -43.33 12.71 -9.23
CA ASP A 138 -43.24 12.48 -7.78
C ASP A 138 -41.86 12.01 -7.30
N VAL A 139 -40.96 11.68 -8.24
CA VAL A 139 -39.62 11.15 -7.93
C VAL A 139 -38.74 12.24 -7.31
N ARG A 140 -38.98 13.52 -7.62
CA ARG A 140 -38.08 14.66 -7.34
C ARG A 140 -37.85 14.92 -5.84
N ALA A 141 -38.89 14.80 -5.00
CA ALA A 141 -38.77 15.02 -3.55
C ALA A 141 -38.13 13.82 -2.83
N ARG A 142 -38.53 12.60 -3.22
CA ARG A 142 -37.94 11.36 -2.69
C ARG A 142 -36.48 11.21 -3.11
N SER A 143 -36.15 11.53 -4.36
CA SER A 143 -34.78 11.54 -4.87
C SER A 143 -33.91 12.60 -4.21
N ALA A 144 -34.45 13.78 -3.90
CA ALA A 144 -33.74 14.81 -3.15
C ALA A 144 -33.46 14.38 -1.71
N ALA A 145 -34.42 13.74 -1.04
CA ALA A 145 -34.24 13.22 0.31
C ALA A 145 -33.20 12.10 0.37
N PHE A 146 -33.23 11.14 -0.57
CA PHE A 146 -32.21 10.10 -0.65
C PHE A 146 -30.83 10.66 -0.99
N PHE A 147 -30.74 11.64 -1.88
CA PHE A 147 -29.48 12.33 -2.20
C PHE A 147 -28.92 13.05 -0.96
N ALA A 148 -29.76 13.76 -0.21
CA ALA A 148 -29.37 14.43 1.03
C ALA A 148 -28.86 13.43 2.07
N VAL A 149 -29.56 12.30 2.27
CA VAL A 149 -29.12 11.23 3.20
C VAL A 149 -27.78 10.64 2.76
N MET A 150 -27.56 10.44 1.46
CA MET A 150 -26.30 9.88 0.95
C MET A 150 -25.13 10.85 1.10
N VAL A 151 -25.34 12.14 0.81
CA VAL A 151 -24.33 13.20 1.00
C VAL A 151 -24.00 13.35 2.48
N VAL A 152 -25.02 13.40 3.35
CA VAL A 152 -24.83 13.47 4.81
C VAL A 152 -24.10 12.22 5.32
N GLY A 153 -24.47 11.02 4.85
CA GLY A 153 -23.80 9.77 5.17
C GLY A 153 -22.33 9.74 4.73
N ALA A 154 -22.03 10.25 3.53
CA ALA A 154 -20.68 10.36 3.02
C ALA A 154 -19.84 11.37 3.84
N VAL A 155 -20.41 12.53 4.18
CA VAL A 155 -19.75 13.55 5.01
C VAL A 155 -19.51 13.05 6.43
N LEU A 156 -20.49 12.41 7.05
CA LEU A 156 -20.36 11.81 8.39
C LEU A 156 -19.36 10.65 8.39
N GLY A 157 -19.39 9.78 7.38
CA GLY A 157 -18.42 8.71 7.20
C GLY A 157 -16.99 9.24 7.05
N LEU A 158 -16.81 10.27 6.21
CA LEU A 158 -15.52 10.95 6.03
C LEU A 158 -15.04 11.61 7.34
N GLY A 159 -15.93 12.31 8.05
CA GLY A 159 -15.62 12.97 9.33
C GLY A 159 -15.24 12.00 10.44
N ALA A 160 -16.01 10.92 10.63
CA ALA A 160 -15.73 9.87 11.58
C ALA A 160 -14.39 9.18 11.29
N MET A 161 -14.07 8.96 10.00
CA MET A 161 -12.80 8.36 9.59
C MET A 161 -11.60 9.30 9.70
N VAL A 162 -11.71 10.59 9.38
CA VAL A 162 -10.64 11.58 9.62
C VAL A 162 -10.33 11.65 11.12
N ARG A 163 -11.36 11.61 11.96
CA ARG A 163 -11.21 11.56 13.42
C ARG A 163 -10.55 10.27 13.88
N ALA A 164 -10.92 9.11 13.31
CA ALA A 164 -10.29 7.83 13.61
C ALA A 164 -8.81 7.79 13.17
N GLY A 165 -8.49 8.36 12.01
CA GLY A 165 -7.13 8.43 11.48
C GLY A 165 -6.19 9.38 12.21
N ARG A 166 -6.74 10.39 12.91
CA ARG A 166 -5.96 11.32 13.76
C ARG A 166 -5.66 10.77 15.15
N ARG A 167 -6.49 9.84 15.66
CA ARG A 167 -6.38 9.33 17.05
C ARG A 167 -5.60 8.03 17.19
N ARG A 168 -5.36 7.30 16.10
CA ARG A 168 -4.63 6.02 16.19
C ARG A 168 -3.11 6.25 16.17
N PRO A 169 -2.35 5.55 17.03
CA PRO A 169 -0.89 5.49 16.93
C PRO A 169 -0.48 5.16 15.50
N ARG A 170 0.60 5.77 15.00
CA ARG A 170 1.05 5.51 13.64
C ARG A 170 1.50 4.05 13.56
N PRO A 171 0.91 3.24 12.66
CA PRO A 171 1.33 1.86 12.48
C PRO A 171 2.80 1.84 12.06
N GLY A 172 3.59 1.04 12.75
CA GLY A 172 5.04 1.11 12.71
C GLY A 172 5.68 -0.20 13.12
N LEU A 173 6.80 -0.50 12.47
CA LEU A 173 7.69 -1.60 12.82
C LEU A 173 8.96 -0.99 13.39
N ARG A 174 9.29 -1.28 14.64
CA ARG A 174 10.52 -0.82 15.29
C ARG A 174 11.43 -2.01 15.53
N LEU A 175 12.69 -1.85 15.13
CA LEU A 175 13.76 -2.80 15.34
C LEU A 175 14.75 -2.18 16.31
N SER A 176 14.94 -2.82 17.46
CA SER A 176 15.86 -2.39 18.51
C SER A 176 16.89 -3.49 18.77
N PRO A 177 17.99 -3.18 19.48
CA PRO A 177 18.92 -4.22 19.92
C PRO A 177 18.27 -5.29 20.80
N ALA A 178 17.20 -4.95 21.52
CA ALA A 178 16.47 -5.87 22.39
C ALA A 178 15.50 -6.80 21.64
N GLY A 179 14.87 -6.31 20.56
CA GLY A 179 13.86 -7.08 19.84
C GLY A 179 13.13 -6.32 18.73
N VAL A 180 12.06 -6.95 18.27
CA VAL A 180 11.13 -6.46 17.27
C VAL A 180 9.85 -5.98 17.96
N GLU A 181 9.45 -4.74 17.69
CA GLU A 181 8.18 -4.17 18.13
C GLU A 181 7.35 -3.86 16.89
N PHE A 182 6.13 -4.37 16.85
CA PHE A 182 5.20 -4.12 15.76
C PHE A 182 3.88 -3.63 16.33
N HIS A 183 3.38 -2.53 15.75
CA HIS A 183 2.08 -1.99 16.09
C HIS A 183 1.35 -1.63 14.79
N ASP A 184 0.15 -2.18 14.62
CA ASP A 184 -0.79 -1.80 13.56
C ASP A 184 -2.19 -1.56 14.16
N ALA A 185 -3.16 -1.17 13.32
CA ALA A 185 -4.54 -0.94 13.69
C ALA A 185 -5.26 -2.17 14.26
N VAL A 186 -4.75 -3.37 14.00
CA VAL A 186 -5.38 -4.66 14.37
C VAL A 186 -4.49 -5.48 15.30
N THR A 187 -3.17 -5.43 15.14
CA THR A 187 -2.24 -6.31 15.83
C THR A 187 -1.09 -5.51 16.43
N ALA A 188 -0.74 -5.81 17.67
CA ALA A 188 0.44 -5.28 18.33
C ALA A 188 1.20 -6.43 18.99
N PHE A 189 2.50 -6.50 18.80
CA PHE A 189 3.35 -7.47 19.49
C PHE A 189 4.74 -6.90 19.73
N ARG A 190 5.37 -7.37 20.80
CA ARG A 190 6.77 -7.13 21.12
C ARG A 190 7.45 -8.47 21.28
N LEU A 191 8.50 -8.70 20.51
CA LEU A 191 9.17 -9.98 20.46
C LEU A 191 10.69 -9.81 20.66
N PRO A 192 11.24 -10.30 21.79
CA PRO A 192 12.68 -10.33 22.00
C PRO A 192 13.36 -11.20 20.95
N TRP A 193 14.57 -10.82 20.54
CA TRP A 193 15.31 -11.61 19.55
C TRP A 193 15.60 -13.05 20.01
N ALA A 194 15.78 -13.24 21.32
CA ALA A 194 16.08 -14.55 21.93
C ALA A 194 14.90 -15.54 21.87
N ASP A 195 13.68 -15.02 21.74
CA ASP A 195 12.47 -15.84 21.71
C ASP A 195 12.12 -16.28 20.29
N ILE A 196 12.73 -15.67 19.27
CA ILE A 196 12.51 -16.02 17.87
C ILE A 196 13.28 -17.29 17.53
N VAL A 197 12.54 -18.36 17.21
CA VAL A 197 13.09 -19.66 16.79
C VAL A 197 13.26 -19.71 15.27
N ASN A 198 12.35 -19.08 14.52
CA ASN A 198 12.39 -19.07 13.07
C ASN A 198 11.74 -17.81 12.48
N ILE A 199 12.24 -17.37 11.32
CA ILE A 199 11.67 -16.29 10.52
C ILE A 199 11.41 -16.80 9.10
N THR A 200 10.14 -16.79 8.70
CA THR A 200 9.70 -17.35 7.41
C THR A 200 8.96 -16.31 6.57
N GLY A 201 9.10 -16.43 5.25
CA GLY A 201 8.39 -15.59 4.27
C GLY A 201 7.11 -16.23 3.72
N THR A 202 6.84 -17.49 4.12
CA THR A 202 5.71 -18.30 3.68
C THR A 202 4.57 -18.17 4.67
N GLY A 203 3.54 -17.40 4.34
CA GLY A 203 2.28 -17.42 5.07
C GLY A 203 1.34 -18.51 4.58
N VAL A 204 0.17 -18.62 5.21
CA VAL A 204 -0.93 -19.45 4.70
C VAL A 204 -1.20 -19.04 3.25
N GLU A 205 -1.17 -20.05 2.38
CA GLU A 205 -1.32 -19.86 0.93
C GLU A 205 -2.57 -19.03 0.64
N GLY A 206 -2.41 -17.97 -0.16
CA GLY A 206 -3.54 -17.13 -0.56
C GLY A 206 -3.89 -15.95 0.37
N LYS A 207 -3.48 -15.93 1.65
CA LYS A 207 -3.96 -14.91 2.62
C LYS A 207 -3.09 -13.66 2.75
N ASN A 208 -1.76 -13.79 2.66
CA ASN A 208 -0.86 -12.67 2.99
C ASN A 208 0.00 -12.21 1.81
N LEU A 209 0.12 -10.88 1.63
CA LEU A 209 0.94 -10.26 0.59
C LEU A 209 2.36 -10.02 1.10
N ARG A 210 3.30 -10.92 0.80
CA ARG A 210 4.71 -10.81 1.23
C ARG A 210 4.83 -10.73 2.77
N PRO A 211 4.39 -11.78 3.48
CA PRO A 211 4.42 -11.79 4.93
C PRO A 211 5.85 -11.95 5.46
N ILE A 212 6.07 -11.44 6.67
CA ILE A 212 7.19 -11.82 7.53
C ILE A 212 6.57 -12.46 8.78
N ILE A 213 6.86 -13.74 8.99
CA ILE A 213 6.30 -14.51 10.10
C ILE A 213 7.42 -14.85 11.06
N PHE A 214 7.23 -14.43 12.31
CA PHE A 214 8.09 -14.75 13.43
C PHE A 214 7.47 -15.92 14.20
N TRP A 215 8.27 -16.96 14.41
CA TRP A 215 7.90 -18.11 15.22
C TRP A 215 8.53 -17.98 16.61
N PRO A 216 7.77 -17.52 17.63
CA PRO A 216 8.27 -17.45 18.99
C PRO A 216 8.38 -18.86 19.61
N ARG A 217 9.23 -19.00 20.62
CA ARG A 217 9.33 -20.23 21.41
C ARG A 217 8.02 -20.44 22.20
N GLY A 218 7.23 -21.43 21.80
CA GLY A 218 6.03 -21.87 22.53
C GLY A 218 4.81 -20.96 22.42
N GLY A 219 4.73 -20.10 21.39
CA GLY A 219 3.61 -19.16 21.21
C GLY A 219 3.04 -19.15 19.79
N GLU A 220 2.00 -18.34 19.60
CA GLU A 220 1.40 -18.11 18.28
C GLU A 220 2.34 -17.33 17.34
N PRO A 221 2.30 -17.60 16.03
CA PRO A 221 3.13 -16.89 15.07
C PRO A 221 2.77 -15.40 15.03
N ALA A 222 3.76 -14.53 15.23
CA ALA A 222 3.59 -13.10 15.06
C ALA A 222 3.79 -12.75 13.57
N VAL A 223 2.80 -12.09 12.97
CA VAL A 223 2.76 -11.89 11.51
C VAL A 223 2.77 -10.41 11.16
N VAL A 224 3.74 -10.02 10.33
CA VAL A 224 3.67 -8.78 9.55
C VAL A 224 3.10 -9.12 8.19
N ALA A 225 1.82 -8.80 7.97
CA ALA A 225 1.06 -9.27 6.82
C ALA A 225 1.60 -8.79 5.47
N ASN A 226 2.25 -7.62 5.43
CA ASN A 226 2.80 -7.06 4.20
C ASN A 226 4.06 -6.20 4.40
N ALA A 227 5.21 -6.80 4.13
CA ALA A 227 6.52 -6.12 4.23
C ALA A 227 6.68 -4.94 3.26
N SER A 228 5.97 -4.97 2.12
CA SER A 228 6.11 -3.94 1.08
C SER A 228 5.52 -2.58 1.47
N LEU A 229 4.82 -2.51 2.61
CA LEU A 229 4.25 -1.28 3.14
C LEU A 229 5.25 -0.44 3.93
N TYR A 230 6.33 -1.08 4.38
CA TYR A 230 7.37 -0.48 5.21
C TYR A 230 8.66 -0.24 4.43
N ALA A 231 8.98 -1.11 3.47
CA ALA A 231 10.13 -0.95 2.59
C ALA A 231 9.76 -1.26 1.12
N PRO A 232 10.37 -0.58 0.13
CA PRO A 232 10.19 -0.92 -1.27
C PRO A 232 10.43 -2.41 -1.53
N ASN A 233 9.48 -3.05 -2.20
CA ASN A 233 9.43 -4.50 -2.45
C ASN A 233 9.37 -5.42 -1.22
N GLY A 234 9.59 -4.94 0.00
CA GLY A 234 9.55 -5.72 1.24
C GLY A 234 10.72 -6.70 1.42
N ALA A 235 11.39 -7.14 0.35
CA ALA A 235 12.44 -8.16 0.41
C ALA A 235 13.64 -7.68 1.24
N ALA A 236 14.06 -6.43 1.04
CA ALA A 236 15.14 -5.84 1.83
C ALA A 236 14.82 -5.79 3.33
N LEU A 237 13.55 -5.55 3.68
CA LEU A 237 13.11 -5.59 5.08
C LEU A 237 13.15 -7.01 5.65
N PHE A 238 12.69 -8.01 4.89
CA PHE A 238 12.80 -9.42 5.30
C PHE A 238 14.26 -9.82 5.58
N TRP A 239 15.16 -9.54 4.63
CA TRP A 239 16.58 -9.87 4.77
C TRP A 239 17.27 -9.09 5.88
N MET A 240 16.91 -7.81 6.08
CA MET A 240 17.40 -7.02 7.21
C MET A 240 17.05 -7.66 8.55
N ILE A 241 15.78 -8.03 8.74
CA ILE A 241 15.30 -8.63 9.99
C ILE A 241 16.00 -9.98 10.23
N ARG A 242 16.11 -10.81 9.18
CA ARG A 242 16.80 -12.10 9.27
C ARG A 242 18.29 -11.93 9.60
N TYR A 243 18.96 -10.97 9.01
CA TYR A 243 20.36 -10.64 9.28
C TYR A 243 20.60 -10.28 10.75
N TYR A 244 19.80 -9.35 11.31
CA TYR A 244 19.98 -8.94 12.71
C TYR A 244 19.50 -9.99 13.73
N TRP A 245 18.61 -10.89 13.32
CA TRP A 245 18.30 -12.08 14.11
C TRP A 245 19.50 -13.02 14.19
N LEU A 246 20.11 -13.39 13.05
CA LEU A 246 21.25 -14.30 12.96
C LEU A 246 22.57 -13.73 13.49
N MET A 247 22.74 -12.41 13.49
CA MET A 247 23.96 -11.75 13.97
C MET A 247 23.70 -10.81 15.16
N PRO A 248 23.68 -11.34 16.40
CA PRO A 248 23.52 -10.54 17.60
C PRO A 248 24.53 -9.39 17.74
N ALA A 249 25.78 -9.63 17.32
CA ALA A 249 26.85 -8.62 17.39
C ALA A 249 26.57 -7.38 16.53
N ALA A 250 25.82 -7.53 15.43
CA ALA A 250 25.49 -6.42 14.54
C ALA A 250 24.32 -5.56 15.03
N ARG A 251 23.60 -5.96 16.09
CA ARG A 251 22.36 -5.29 16.53
C ARG A 251 22.56 -3.86 17.01
N GLY A 252 23.77 -3.48 17.42
CA GLY A 252 24.11 -2.08 17.72
C GLY A 252 23.89 -1.14 16.53
N GLU A 253 23.94 -1.65 15.30
CA GLU A 253 23.66 -0.90 14.07
C GLU A 253 22.20 -0.42 13.96
N LEU A 254 21.28 -1.03 14.71
CA LEU A 254 19.87 -0.64 14.72
C LEU A 254 19.64 0.71 15.40
N GLY A 255 20.51 1.12 16.34
CA GLY A 255 20.40 2.39 17.07
C GLY A 255 21.20 3.55 16.45
N ASN A 256 22.15 3.26 15.56
CA ASN A 256 23.09 4.26 15.01
C ASN A 256 22.80 4.65 13.54
N GLY A 257 21.79 4.03 12.92
CA GLY A 257 21.32 4.35 11.57
C GLY A 257 22.05 3.64 10.43
N VAL A 258 23.08 2.85 10.72
CA VAL A 258 23.75 1.99 9.72
C VAL A 258 22.76 1.00 9.11
N ALA A 259 21.84 0.44 9.91
CA ALA A 259 20.78 -0.44 9.43
C ALA A 259 19.92 0.21 8.33
N VAL A 260 19.58 1.50 8.47
CA VAL A 260 18.81 2.25 7.47
C VAL A 260 19.61 2.46 6.19
N GLN A 261 20.91 2.73 6.30
CA GLN A 261 21.78 2.87 5.13
C GLN A 261 21.86 1.55 4.34
N ARG A 262 22.07 0.42 5.03
CA ARG A 262 22.05 -0.92 4.40
C ARG A 262 20.69 -1.22 3.75
N LEU A 263 19.60 -0.84 4.42
CA LEU A 263 18.25 -1.00 3.90
C LEU A 263 18.00 -0.19 2.62
N ARG A 264 18.51 1.05 2.54
CA ARG A 264 18.46 1.86 1.31
C ARG A 264 19.31 1.29 0.19
N ALA A 265 20.48 0.76 0.54
CA ALA A 265 21.39 0.13 -0.42
C ALA A 265 20.91 -1.25 -0.90
N ASN A 266 19.91 -1.86 -0.24
CA ASN A 266 19.51 -3.26 -0.44
C ASN A 266 20.69 -4.23 -0.26
N HIS A 267 21.60 -3.93 0.66
CA HIS A 267 22.81 -4.71 0.91
C HIS A 267 22.65 -5.54 2.18
N PHE A 268 22.08 -6.74 2.03
CA PHE A 268 22.07 -7.77 3.08
C PHE A 268 22.55 -9.10 2.48
N PRO A 269 23.37 -9.87 3.23
CA PRO A 269 23.75 -11.20 2.80
C PRO A 269 22.51 -12.10 2.76
N VAL A 270 22.43 -12.92 1.72
CA VAL A 270 21.37 -13.90 1.52
C VAL A 270 21.91 -15.24 1.99
N GLY A 271 21.29 -15.81 3.03
CA GLY A 271 21.68 -17.07 3.66
C GLY A 271 20.51 -17.74 4.37
#